data_AF-A0A850CLM5-F1
#
_entry.id   AF-A0A850CLM5-F1
#
_cell.length_a   1.000
_cell.length_b   1.000
_cell.length_c   1.000
_cell.angle_alpha   90.00
_cell.angle_beta   90.00
_cell.angle_gamma   90.00
#
_symmetry.space_group_name_H-M   'P 1'
#
loop_
_entity.id
_entity.type
_entity.pdbx_description
1 polymer ?
#
loop_
_entity_poly.entity_id
_entity_poly.type
_entity_poly.pdbx_seq_one_letter_code
_entity_poly.pdbx_strand_id
1 'polypeptide(L)'
;VVRLNRVVAVAELDGAQVALRDLGRLGLDGYTPFHVVRAELLGRVGRWRDAAAEWTRAAELSSNAPEARHLRSRAADASERAAARR
;
A
#
# COMPACT_ATOMS: atom_id res chain seq x y z
N VAL A 1 -13.68 7.06 -1.47
CA VAL A 1 -14.30 6.26 -0.38
C VAL A 1 -14.92 4.95 -0.88
N VAL A 2 -15.84 4.95 -1.87
CA VAL A 2 -16.54 3.72 -2.33
C VAL A 2 -15.66 2.70 -3.06
N ARG A 3 -14.65 3.12 -3.84
CA ARG A 3 -13.74 2.19 -4.54
C ARG A 3 -12.78 1.44 -3.61
N LEU A 4 -12.40 2.03 -2.47
CA LEU A 4 -11.48 1.42 -1.51
C LEU A 4 -12.14 0.29 -0.73
N ASN A 5 -13.40 0.49 -0.31
CA ASN A 5 -14.21 -0.51 0.38
C ASN A 5 -14.35 -1.81 -0.43
N ARG A 6 -14.37 -1.73 -1.76
CA ARG A 6 -14.46 -2.91 -2.64
C ARG A 6 -13.15 -3.69 -2.73
N VAL A 7 -11.99 -3.02 -2.68
CA VAL A 7 -10.69 -3.69 -2.72
C VAL A 7 -10.34 -4.32 -1.37
N VAL A 8 -10.72 -3.68 -0.27
CA VAL A 8 -10.64 -4.29 1.07
C VAL A 8 -11.56 -5.51 1.13
N ALA A 9 -12.79 -5.43 0.62
CA ALA A 9 -13.70 -6.58 0.55
C ALA A 9 -13.12 -7.76 -0.27
N VAL A 10 -12.44 -7.49 -1.40
CA VAL A 10 -11.76 -8.53 -2.20
C VAL A 10 -10.54 -9.11 -1.47
N ALA A 11 -9.78 -8.30 -0.73
CA ALA A 11 -8.66 -8.77 0.07
C ALA A 11 -9.08 -9.71 1.22
N GLU A 12 -10.26 -9.46 1.81
CA GLU A 12 -10.84 -10.29 2.86
C GLU A 12 -11.53 -11.56 2.30
N LEU A 13 -12.00 -11.56 1.05
CA LEU A 13 -12.69 -12.69 0.42
C LEU A 13 -11.78 -13.66 -0.35
N ASP A 14 -10.86 -13.14 -1.18
CA ASP A 14 -10.07 -13.94 -2.13
C ASP A 14 -8.56 -13.99 -1.79
N GLY A 15 -8.17 -13.30 -0.72
CA GLY A 15 -6.79 -13.27 -0.22
C GLY A 15 -5.90 -12.21 -0.89
N ALA A 16 -4.88 -11.78 -0.15
CA ALA A 16 -4.04 -10.62 -0.50
C ALA A 16 -3.31 -10.75 -1.85
N GLN A 17 -2.95 -11.97 -2.27
CA GLN A 17 -2.28 -12.19 -3.56
C GLN A 17 -3.21 -11.97 -4.76
N VAL A 18 -4.49 -12.35 -4.64
CA VAL A 18 -5.49 -12.14 -5.70
C VAL A 18 -5.78 -10.65 -5.83
N ALA A 19 -6.04 -9.99 -4.69
CA ALA A 19 -6.26 -8.55 -4.65
C ALA A 19 -5.12 -7.73 -5.26
N LEU A 20 -3.85 -8.14 -5.04
CA LEU A 20 -2.69 -7.47 -5.64
C LEU A 20 -2.64 -7.56 -7.17
N ARG A 21 -3.06 -8.69 -7.76
CA ARG A 21 -3.11 -8.85 -9.23
C ARG A 21 -4.20 -7.96 -9.84
N ASP A 22 -5.35 -7.90 -9.20
CA ASP A 22 -6.48 -7.12 -9.69
C ASP A 22 -6.21 -5.62 -9.55
N LEU A 23 -5.58 -5.19 -8.44
CA LEU A 23 -5.11 -3.82 -8.23
C LEU A 23 -4.20 -3.36 -9.37
N GLY A 24 -3.20 -4.17 -9.76
CA GLY A 24 -2.26 -3.80 -10.81
C GLY A 24 -2.89 -3.51 -12.18
N ARG A 25 -4.13 -3.92 -12.41
CA ARG A 25 -4.86 -3.70 -13.67
C ARG A 25 -5.73 -2.44 -13.68
N LEU A 26 -5.90 -1.77 -12.54
CA LEU A 26 -6.83 -0.64 -12.41
C LEU A 26 -6.26 0.68 -12.96
N GLY A 27 -4.94 0.78 -13.19
CA GLY A 27 -4.31 2.01 -13.72
C GLY A 27 -4.52 3.24 -12.83
N LEU A 28 -4.53 3.05 -11.51
CA LEU A 28 -4.82 4.10 -10.52
C LEU A 28 -3.56 4.66 -9.84
N ASP A 29 -2.42 4.66 -10.54
CA ASP A 29 -1.09 5.05 -10.01
C ASP A 29 -0.96 6.53 -9.61
N GLY A 30 -2.00 7.34 -9.87
CA GLY A 30 -2.10 8.73 -9.42
C GLY A 30 -2.96 8.90 -8.17
N TYR A 31 -3.47 7.82 -7.57
CA TYR A 31 -4.44 7.88 -6.48
C TYR A 31 -3.83 7.40 -5.16
N THR A 32 -3.66 8.29 -4.17
CA THR A 32 -3.06 7.94 -2.87
C THR A 32 -3.65 6.68 -2.24
N PRO A 33 -4.99 6.48 -2.17
CA PRO A 33 -5.56 5.27 -1.59
C PRO A 33 -5.18 3.96 -2.30
N PHE A 34 -4.89 3.99 -3.60
CA PHE A 34 -4.45 2.82 -4.35
C PHE A 34 -3.10 2.31 -3.80
N HIS A 35 -2.15 3.22 -3.65
CA HIS A 35 -0.82 2.90 -3.12
C HIS A 35 -0.87 2.48 -1.66
N VAL A 36 -1.73 3.10 -0.83
CA VAL A 36 -1.96 2.70 0.56
C VAL A 36 -2.40 1.24 0.66
N VAL A 37 -3.45 0.85 -0.08
CA VAL A 37 -3.95 -0.53 -0.03
C VAL A 37 -2.94 -1.53 -0.58
N ARG A 38 -2.26 -1.19 -1.68
CA ARG A 38 -1.22 -2.05 -2.25
C ARG A 38 -0.08 -2.26 -1.26
N ALA A 39 0.35 -1.23 -0.55
CA ALA A 39 1.37 -1.30 0.48
C ALA A 39 0.97 -2.23 1.66
N GLU A 40 -0.28 -2.13 2.12
CA GLU A 40 -0.81 -2.99 3.19
C GLU A 40 -0.82 -4.47 2.77
N LEU A 41 -1.31 -4.78 1.57
CA LEU A 41 -1.36 -6.15 1.06
C LEU A 41 0.03 -6.74 0.87
N LEU A 42 0.98 -5.95 0.35
CA LEU A 42 2.39 -6.36 0.22
C LEU A 42 3.01 -6.69 1.58
N GLY A 43 2.69 -5.90 2.62
CA GLY A 43 3.10 -6.18 3.98
C GLY A 43 2.55 -7.51 4.51
N ARG A 44 1.26 -7.80 4.28
CA ARG A 44 0.62 -9.06 4.69
C ARG A 44 1.31 -10.29 4.08
N VAL A 45 1.75 -10.20 2.82
CA VAL A 45 2.49 -11.29 2.14
C VAL A 45 4.00 -11.24 2.35
N GLY A 46 4.50 -10.38 3.25
CA GLY A 46 5.91 -10.29 3.63
C GLY A 46 6.82 -9.57 2.64
N ARG A 47 6.28 -8.94 1.60
CA ARG A 47 7.01 -8.16 0.59
C ARG A 47 7.26 -6.72 1.07
N TRP A 48 7.99 -6.58 2.16
CA TRP A 48 8.14 -5.30 2.85
C TRP A 48 8.90 -4.22 2.08
N ARG A 49 9.86 -4.60 1.21
CA ARG A 49 10.55 -3.63 0.34
C ARG A 49 9.57 -2.95 -0.61
N ASP A 50 8.72 -3.76 -1.25
CA ASP A 50 7.71 -3.25 -2.18
C ASP A 50 6.65 -2.45 -1.42
N ALA A 51 6.25 -2.90 -0.22
CA ALA A 51 5.34 -2.14 0.64
C ALA A 51 5.89 -0.75 0.98
N ALA A 52 7.18 -0.62 1.30
CA ALA A 52 7.81 0.66 1.59
C ALA A 52 7.81 1.61 0.38
N ALA A 53 8.02 1.09 -0.83
CA ALA A 53 7.96 1.87 -2.06
C ALA A 53 6.55 2.42 -2.31
N GLU A 54 5.51 1.60 -2.13
CA GLU A 54 4.12 2.04 -2.27
C GLU A 54 3.71 3.08 -1.20
N TRP A 55 4.13 2.92 0.06
CA TRP A 55 3.91 3.94 1.09
C TRP A 55 4.57 5.27 0.76
N THR A 56 5.80 5.24 0.22
CA THR A 56 6.51 6.43 -0.25
C THR A 56 5.72 7.11 -1.38
N ARG A 57 5.25 6.33 -2.36
CA ARG A 57 4.48 6.86 -3.48
C ARG A 57 3.15 7.47 -3.03
N ALA A 58 2.47 6.85 -2.07
CA ALA A 58 1.28 7.42 -1.45
C ALA A 58 1.57 8.79 -0.81
N ALA A 59 2.71 8.91 -0.11
CA ALA A 59 3.10 10.17 0.54
C ALA A 59 3.43 11.28 -0.46
N GLU A 60 4.00 10.95 -1.63
CA GLU A 60 4.28 11.91 -2.72
C GLU A 60 3.00 12.46 -3.35
N LEU A 61 1.95 11.64 -3.43
CA LEU A 61 0.67 12.00 -4.03
C LEU A 61 -0.28 12.74 -3.07
N SER A 62 -0.04 12.65 -1.75
CA SER A 62 -0.86 13.37 -0.78
C SER A 62 -0.53 14.87 -0.78
N SER A 63 -1.56 15.69 -1.00
CA SER A 63 -1.48 17.15 -0.86
C SER A 63 -1.61 17.63 0.60
N ASN A 64 -1.73 16.71 1.57
CA ASN A 64 -1.95 16.99 2.98
C ASN A 64 -0.68 16.66 3.78
N ALA A 65 0.01 17.68 4.30
CA ALA A 65 1.30 17.51 4.98
C ALA A 65 1.26 16.57 6.19
N PRO A 66 0.27 16.66 7.11
CA PRO A 66 0.05 15.66 8.15
C PRO A 66 -0.09 14.21 7.64
N GLU A 67 -0.87 14.02 6.58
CA GLU A 67 -1.08 12.69 5.98
C GLU A 67 0.21 12.17 5.32
N ALA A 68 0.89 12.99 4.53
CA ALA A 68 2.17 12.65 3.92
C ALA A 68 3.22 12.26 4.97
N ARG A 69 3.26 12.96 6.12
CA ARG A 69 4.15 12.59 7.24
C ARG A 69 3.81 11.23 7.81
N HIS A 70 2.52 10.94 8.02
CA HIS A 70 2.09 9.63 8.49
C HIS A 70 2.50 8.52 7.50
N LEU A 71 2.25 8.71 6.20
CA LEU A 71 2.60 7.75 5.16
C LEU A 71 4.12 7.50 5.06
N ARG A 72 4.95 8.54 5.22
CA ARG A 72 6.42 8.38 5.29
C ARG A 72 6.87 7.57 6.51
N SER A 73 6.22 7.77 7.67
CA SER A 73 6.50 6.95 8.86
C SER A 73 6.22 5.47 8.57
N ARG A 74 5.11 5.17 7.90
CA ARG A 74 4.77 3.79 7.49
C ARG A 74 5.79 3.20 6.52
N ALA A 75 6.33 4.02 5.60
CA ALA A 75 7.40 3.60 4.70
C ALA A 75 8.69 3.23 5.44
N ALA A 76 9.05 4.01 6.47
CA ALA A 76 10.19 3.71 7.33
C ALA A 76 10.01 2.39 8.09
N ASP A 77 8.86 2.20 8.75
CA ASP A 77 8.53 0.95 9.47
C ASP A 77 8.64 -0.29 8.55
N ALA A 78 8.12 -0.18 7.32
CA ALA A 78 8.19 -1.26 6.34
C ALA A 78 9.64 -1.54 5.88
N SER A 79 10.45 -0.49 5.72
CA SER A 79 11.87 -0.61 5.35
C SER A 79 12.68 -1.30 6.45
N GLU A 80 12.41 -0.97 7.72
CA GLU A 80 13.03 -1.62 8.87
C GLU A 80 12.68 -3.11 8.93
N ARG A 81 11.41 -3.47 8.73
CA ARG A 81 10.97 -4.87 8.65
C ARG A 81 11.64 -5.63 7.49
N ALA A 82 11.89 -4.95 6.37
CA ALA A 82 12.61 -5.53 5.25
C ALA A 82 14.10 -5.75 5.55
N ALA A 83 14.70 -4.89 6.38
CA ALA A 83 16.09 -5.03 6.83
C ALA A 83 16.24 -6.14 7.87
N ALA A 84 15.31 -6.25 8.82
CA ALA A 84 15.33 -7.29 9.87
C ALA A 84 15.10 -8.72 9.36
N ARG A 85 14.67 -8.88 8.10
CA ARG A 85 14.43 -10.18 7.44
C ARG A 85 15.55 -10.58 6.46
N ARG A 86 16.63 -9.81 6.37
CA ARG A 86 17.86 -10.20 5.67
C ARG A 86 18.75 -11.03 6.58
#